data_AF-A0AAN7WDQ0-F1
#
_entry.id   AF-A0AAN7WDQ0-F1
#
_cell.length_a   1.000
_cell.length_b   1.000
_cell.length_c   1.000
_cell.angle_alpha   90.00
_cell.angle_beta   90.00
_cell.angle_gamma   90.00
#
_symmetry.space_group_name_H-M   'P 1'
#
loop_
_entity.id
_entity.type
_entity.pdbx_description
1 polymer ?
#
loop_
_entity_poly.entity_id
_entity_poly.type
_entity_poly.pdbx_seq_one_letter_code
_entity_poly.pdbx_strand_id
1 'polypeptide(L)'
;MYECNFSKELVTILSQPFFYDSFKLVIIPQINSDGKNFEVFQEGNQIEVICYKSTLISIFKENHKFIEKYLPDLNFNTIVGNTTKVNYIDFYNVTVGLLLTTAENKTNFNLHSDVFFIIWNNIKYEDEKFEFLLKETFIIQRLLTCSLNKINKSSSLYIWYRKLFILWQHIHNQHYNKNIEKLIFNSKIFIQSGKQHFANYYCWNTAKWIFDNLNSLTLKQAYFNDIKLYCLQNISDSSSWDCLSYMVCQHKLRNNHHRTDFDRLAKHLPILEQLSTRNVVCFQPNLISLTQELISYISKCEIKMWPPYLCLLRILKVYNVELNNLRLELIDKWTKSIKTFESKNGQIQLLHNFIPIVSLPKDNNSDLNNDFIMKETLLHLGYKKVFLNNLINHK
;
A
#
# COMPACT_ATOMS: atom_id res chain seq x y z
N MET A 1 21.05 -32.33 -13.55
CA MET A 1 20.04 -31.26 -13.57
C MET A 1 20.39 -30.33 -12.42
N TYR A 2 20.53 -29.02 -12.61
CA TYR A 2 20.80 -28.11 -11.48
C TYR A 2 19.47 -27.88 -10.76
N GLU A 3 19.37 -28.30 -9.51
CA GLU A 3 18.11 -28.18 -8.76
C GLU A 3 18.07 -26.83 -8.03
N CYS A 4 17.09 -25.99 -8.39
CA CYS A 4 16.82 -24.72 -7.71
C CYS A 4 15.90 -24.95 -6.50
N ASN A 5 16.37 -25.75 -5.54
CA ASN A 5 15.53 -26.30 -4.47
C ASN A 5 14.97 -25.20 -3.56
N PHE A 6 15.77 -24.19 -3.21
CA PHE A 6 15.31 -23.11 -2.32
C PHE A 6 14.29 -22.21 -3.01
N SER A 7 14.53 -21.83 -4.27
CA SER A 7 13.61 -20.98 -5.03
C SER A 7 12.29 -21.70 -5.37
N LYS A 8 12.33 -23.02 -5.59
CA LYS A 8 11.14 -23.83 -5.87
C LYS A 8 10.28 -23.99 -4.61
N GLU A 9 10.90 -24.20 -3.46
CA GLU A 9 10.25 -24.19 -2.15
C GLU A 9 9.60 -22.82 -1.87
N LEU A 10 10.34 -21.72 -2.09
CA LEU A 10 9.83 -20.35 -1.96
C LEU A 10 8.57 -20.13 -2.79
N VAL A 11 8.62 -20.43 -4.09
CA VAL A 11 7.47 -20.25 -4.98
C VAL A 11 6.30 -21.08 -4.51
N THR A 12 6.54 -22.34 -4.13
CA THR A 12 5.48 -23.24 -3.66
C THR A 12 4.76 -22.67 -2.45
N ILE A 13 5.48 -22.08 -1.49
CA ILE A 13 4.91 -21.45 -0.30
C ILE A 13 4.18 -20.14 -0.65
N LEU A 14 4.79 -19.31 -1.49
CA LEU A 14 4.25 -17.99 -1.86
C LEU A 14 3.09 -18.05 -2.87
N SER A 15 2.92 -19.14 -3.62
CA SER A 15 1.87 -19.27 -4.63
C SER A 15 0.59 -19.95 -4.13
N GLN A 16 0.61 -20.54 -2.92
CA GLN A 16 -0.55 -21.28 -2.40
C GLN A 16 -1.82 -20.41 -2.45
N PRO A 17 -2.97 -20.91 -2.92
CA PRO A 17 -4.18 -20.13 -3.14
C PRO A 17 -4.95 -19.89 -1.85
N PHE A 18 -4.24 -19.47 -0.81
CA PHE A 18 -4.86 -19.28 0.47
C PHE A 18 -5.49 -17.90 0.57
N PHE A 19 -6.82 -17.88 0.68
CA PHE A 19 -7.61 -16.68 0.88
C PHE A 19 -7.61 -16.28 2.37
N TYR A 20 -6.43 -15.98 2.91
CA TYR A 20 -6.28 -15.56 4.30
C TYR A 20 -6.61 -14.10 4.52
N ASP A 21 -7.06 -13.78 5.73
CA ASP A 21 -7.23 -12.40 6.18
C ASP A 21 -5.89 -11.69 6.36
N SER A 22 -4.84 -12.46 6.68
CA SER A 22 -3.46 -11.97 6.67
C SER A 22 -2.43 -13.01 6.28
N PHE A 23 -1.52 -12.63 5.38
CA PHE A 23 -0.30 -13.37 5.10
C PHE A 23 0.90 -12.48 5.41
N LYS A 24 1.85 -12.99 6.20
CA LYS A 24 3.07 -12.27 6.56
C LYS A 24 4.29 -13.12 6.23
N LEU A 25 5.18 -12.59 5.40
CA LEU A 25 6.51 -13.16 5.18
C LEU A 25 7.52 -12.46 6.08
N VAL A 26 8.08 -13.16 7.06
CA VAL A 26 9.02 -12.59 8.03
C VAL A 26 10.42 -13.11 7.79
N ILE A 27 11.36 -12.18 7.63
CA ILE A 27 12.78 -12.51 7.61
C ILE A 27 13.34 -12.39 9.03
N ILE A 28 13.85 -13.50 9.58
CA ILE A 28 14.45 -13.51 10.93
C ILE A 28 15.95 -13.88 10.89
N PRO A 29 16.76 -13.39 11.85
CA PRO A 29 18.21 -13.57 11.80
C PRO A 29 18.72 -14.95 12.22
N GLN A 30 17.94 -15.71 13.01
CA GLN A 30 18.36 -17.01 13.54
C GLN A 30 18.38 -18.10 12.46
N ILE A 31 18.99 -19.24 12.77
CA ILE A 31 18.95 -20.47 11.96
C ILE A 31 18.04 -21.44 12.70
N ASN A 32 17.15 -22.13 11.99
CA ASN A 32 16.39 -23.22 12.59
C ASN A 32 17.32 -24.31 13.11
N SER A 33 17.12 -24.76 14.35
CA SER A 33 17.77 -25.99 14.86
C SER A 33 17.41 -27.21 14.04
N ASP A 34 16.23 -27.20 13.41
CA ASP A 34 15.62 -28.37 12.77
C ASP A 34 15.92 -28.45 11.27
N GLY A 35 16.78 -27.55 10.75
CA GLY A 35 17.26 -27.59 9.37
C GLY A 35 16.24 -27.18 8.29
N LYS A 36 15.04 -26.72 8.66
CA LYS A 36 14.03 -26.25 7.69
C LYS A 36 14.40 -24.87 7.12
N ASN A 37 14.14 -24.69 5.83
CA ASN A 37 14.39 -23.42 5.13
C ASN A 37 13.32 -22.37 5.43
N PHE A 38 12.07 -22.81 5.55
CA PHE A 38 10.91 -22.01 5.89
C PHE A 38 10.10 -22.69 7.00
N GLU A 39 9.47 -21.89 7.84
CA GLU A 39 8.43 -22.36 8.75
C GLU A 39 7.12 -21.67 8.42
N VAL A 40 6.04 -22.42 8.42
CA VAL A 40 4.69 -21.91 8.15
C VAL A 40 3.87 -22.10 9.40
N PHE A 41 3.47 -20.99 10.01
CA PHE A 41 2.55 -20.95 11.13
C PHE A 41 1.18 -20.53 10.62
N GLN A 42 0.16 -21.34 10.92
CA GLN A 42 -1.22 -21.04 10.57
C GLN A 42 -2.07 -21.01 11.83
N GLU A 43 -2.68 -19.86 12.10
CA GLU A 43 -3.63 -19.67 13.20
C GLU A 43 -4.92 -19.08 12.63
N GLY A 44 -5.96 -19.91 12.54
CA GLY A 44 -7.22 -19.53 11.89
C GLY A 44 -7.03 -19.06 10.44
N ASN A 45 -7.43 -17.81 10.17
CA ASN A 45 -7.30 -17.15 8.87
C ASN A 45 -6.00 -16.33 8.71
N GLN A 46 -5.00 -16.57 9.55
CA GLN A 46 -3.71 -15.89 9.49
C GLN A 46 -2.59 -16.89 9.19
N ILE A 47 -1.70 -16.52 8.27
CA ILE A 47 -0.44 -17.22 8.03
C ILE A 47 0.74 -16.30 8.25
N GLU A 48 1.71 -16.83 8.98
CA GLU A 48 3.05 -16.29 9.10
C GLU A 48 4.05 -17.30 8.55
N VAL A 49 4.78 -16.89 7.51
CA VAL A 49 5.89 -17.65 6.93
C VAL A 49 7.18 -17.03 7.42
N ILE A 50 7.97 -17.81 8.14
CA ILE A 50 9.30 -17.44 8.58
C ILE A 50 10.32 -17.91 7.54
N CYS A 51 11.11 -16.99 7.02
CA CYS A 51 12.28 -17.26 6.19
C CYS A 51 13.52 -16.81 6.95
N TYR A 52 14.46 -17.73 7.17
CA TYR A 52 15.68 -17.41 7.88
C TYR A 52 16.64 -16.62 7.00
N LYS A 53 17.48 -15.77 7.62
CA LYS A 53 18.50 -15.02 6.90
C LYS A 53 19.49 -15.95 6.17
N SER A 54 19.78 -17.12 6.74
CA SER A 54 20.58 -18.16 6.07
C SER A 54 19.90 -18.65 4.79
N THR A 55 18.61 -18.97 4.84
CA THR A 55 17.79 -19.34 3.67
C THR A 55 17.81 -18.25 2.61
N LEU A 56 17.62 -16.97 3.01
CA LEU A 56 17.67 -15.84 2.09
C LEU A 56 19.03 -15.73 1.36
N ILE A 57 20.13 -15.95 2.08
CA ILE A 57 21.48 -15.96 1.48
C ILE A 57 21.66 -17.18 0.55
N SER A 58 21.13 -18.35 0.92
CA SER A 58 21.16 -19.55 0.08
C SER A 58 20.40 -19.33 -1.22
N ILE A 59 19.20 -18.74 -1.17
CA ILE A 59 18.42 -18.35 -2.36
C ILE A 59 19.23 -17.41 -3.25
N PHE A 60 19.85 -16.38 -2.67
CA PHE A 60 20.68 -15.44 -3.42
C PHE A 60 21.82 -16.15 -4.17
N LYS A 61 22.58 -17.00 -3.46
CA LYS A 61 23.72 -17.74 -4.04
C LYS A 61 23.27 -18.75 -5.11
N GLU A 62 22.23 -19.53 -4.83
CA GLU A 62 21.66 -20.51 -5.76
C GLU A 62 21.26 -19.83 -7.07
N ASN A 63 20.53 -18.72 -6.96
CA ASN A 63 19.96 -18.02 -8.11
C ASN A 63 21.03 -17.33 -8.95
N HIS A 64 22.00 -16.66 -8.33
CA HIS A 64 23.08 -16.04 -9.08
C HIS A 64 23.93 -17.08 -9.83
N LYS A 65 24.25 -18.20 -9.19
CA LYS A 65 24.98 -19.29 -9.84
C LYS A 65 24.19 -19.93 -10.99
N PHE A 66 22.86 -20.02 -10.85
CA PHE A 66 22.00 -20.47 -11.93
C PHE A 66 22.02 -19.49 -13.11
N ILE A 67 21.87 -18.19 -12.84
CA ILE A 67 21.91 -17.15 -13.88
C ILE A 67 23.26 -17.14 -14.59
N GLU A 68 24.39 -17.14 -13.87
CA GLU A 68 25.73 -17.17 -14.47
C GLU A 68 25.94 -18.35 -15.41
N LYS A 69 25.38 -19.51 -15.04
CA LYS A 69 25.54 -20.74 -15.81
C LYS A 69 24.66 -20.78 -17.07
N TYR A 70 23.44 -20.27 -16.99
CA TYR A 70 22.41 -20.53 -18.01
C TYR A 70 21.98 -19.29 -18.79
N LEU A 71 22.14 -18.08 -18.26
CA LEU A 71 21.77 -16.84 -18.96
C LEU A 71 22.58 -16.59 -20.25
N PRO A 72 23.91 -16.84 -20.30
CA PRO A 72 24.68 -16.60 -21.53
C PRO A 72 24.23 -17.46 -22.72
N ASP A 73 23.72 -18.66 -22.44
CA ASP A 73 23.25 -19.62 -23.45
C ASP A 73 21.75 -19.45 -23.76
N LEU A 74 21.06 -18.50 -23.09
CA LEU A 74 19.63 -18.31 -23.22
C LEU A 74 19.31 -17.45 -24.46
N ASN A 75 18.93 -18.10 -25.56
CA ASN A 75 18.31 -17.40 -26.67
C ASN A 75 16.79 -17.42 -26.52
N PHE A 76 16.24 -16.30 -26.03
CA PHE A 76 14.81 -16.06 -25.81
C PHE A 76 13.93 -16.29 -27.05
N ASN A 77 14.49 -16.22 -28.27
CA ASN A 77 13.77 -16.46 -29.53
C ASN A 77 13.68 -17.95 -29.91
N THR A 78 14.52 -18.81 -29.36
CA THR A 78 14.52 -20.27 -29.61
C THR A 78 13.94 -21.09 -28.45
N ILE A 79 13.36 -20.43 -27.45
CA ILE A 79 12.67 -21.08 -26.31
C ILE A 79 11.28 -21.52 -26.76
N VAL A 80 11.23 -22.45 -27.72
CA VAL A 80 10.00 -23.10 -28.18
C VAL A 80 10.27 -24.60 -28.17
N GLY A 81 9.89 -25.26 -27.08
CA GLY A 81 9.86 -26.72 -26.98
C GLY A 81 10.81 -27.35 -25.96
N ASN A 82 10.51 -28.62 -25.63
CA ASN A 82 11.19 -29.51 -24.68
C ASN A 82 12.69 -29.80 -24.99
N THR A 83 13.34 -29.01 -25.83
CA THR A 83 14.69 -29.23 -26.36
C THR A 83 15.76 -28.35 -25.71
N THR A 84 15.39 -27.39 -24.85
CA THR A 84 16.36 -26.63 -24.05
C THR A 84 16.78 -27.41 -22.81
N LYS A 85 18.07 -27.33 -22.43
CA LYS A 85 18.63 -28.00 -21.23
C LYS A 85 18.03 -27.51 -19.89
N VAL A 86 17.13 -26.51 -19.90
CA VAL A 86 16.62 -25.81 -18.72
C VAL A 86 15.11 -25.58 -18.85
N ASN A 87 14.35 -25.98 -17.83
CA ASN A 87 12.90 -25.80 -17.74
C ASN A 87 12.55 -24.32 -17.43
N TYR A 88 11.60 -23.74 -18.17
CA TYR A 88 11.14 -22.35 -17.98
C TYR A 88 10.56 -22.11 -16.58
N ILE A 89 9.97 -23.14 -15.95
CA ILE A 89 9.48 -23.06 -14.57
C ILE A 89 10.63 -22.89 -13.59
N ASP A 90 11.77 -23.57 -13.80
CA ASP A 90 12.93 -23.39 -12.92
C ASP A 90 13.52 -21.98 -13.07
N PHE A 91 13.54 -21.45 -14.30
CA PHE A 91 13.95 -20.07 -14.56
C PHE A 91 13.02 -19.06 -13.88
N TYR A 92 11.69 -19.27 -13.96
CA TYR A 92 10.71 -18.47 -13.24
C TYR A 92 10.93 -18.51 -11.73
N ASN A 93 11.12 -19.70 -11.14
CA ASN A 93 11.37 -19.84 -9.71
C ASN A 93 12.62 -19.05 -9.28
N VAL A 94 13.71 -19.15 -10.05
CA VAL A 94 14.93 -18.39 -9.83
C VAL A 94 14.66 -16.88 -9.85
N THR A 95 13.90 -16.39 -10.84
CA THR A 95 13.57 -14.96 -10.91
C THR A 95 12.72 -14.50 -9.72
N VAL A 96 11.80 -15.31 -9.19
CA VAL A 96 11.05 -14.99 -7.96
C VAL A 96 12.00 -14.89 -6.76
N GLY A 97 12.94 -15.81 -6.61
CA GLY A 97 13.95 -15.71 -5.55
C GLY A 97 14.88 -14.50 -5.71
N LEU A 98 15.14 -14.05 -6.95
CA LEU A 98 15.84 -12.78 -7.20
C LEU A 98 14.99 -11.56 -6.83
N LEU A 99 13.67 -11.59 -7.02
CA LEU A 99 12.77 -10.54 -6.53
C LEU A 99 12.79 -10.45 -5.00
N LEU A 100 12.86 -11.58 -4.30
CA LEU A 100 13.01 -11.61 -2.84
C LEU A 100 14.36 -11.02 -2.39
N THR A 101 15.46 -11.40 -3.03
CA THR A 101 16.81 -11.07 -2.56
C THR A 101 17.35 -9.74 -3.09
N THR A 102 16.85 -9.30 -4.25
CA THR A 102 17.36 -8.14 -5.01
C THR A 102 16.22 -7.33 -5.68
N ALA A 103 15.16 -7.02 -4.94
CA ALA A 103 13.92 -6.39 -5.44
C ALA A 103 14.10 -5.11 -6.30
N GLU A 104 15.16 -4.32 -6.05
CA GLU A 104 15.44 -3.09 -6.81
C GLU A 104 16.43 -3.28 -7.98
N ASN A 105 16.88 -4.51 -8.24
CA ASN A 105 17.73 -4.78 -9.41
C ASN A 105 16.86 -4.81 -10.68
N LYS A 106 16.94 -3.73 -11.46
CA LYS A 106 16.16 -3.55 -12.70
C LYS A 106 16.42 -4.65 -13.73
N THR A 107 17.64 -5.19 -13.82
CA THR A 107 17.96 -6.31 -14.72
C THR A 107 17.19 -7.56 -14.31
N ASN A 108 17.21 -7.89 -13.02
CA ASN A 108 16.48 -9.06 -12.49
C ASN A 108 14.96 -8.88 -12.63
N PHE A 109 14.48 -7.66 -12.45
CA PHE A 109 13.08 -7.33 -12.66
C PHE A 109 12.63 -7.50 -14.12
N ASN A 110 13.40 -6.99 -15.07
CA ASN A 110 13.11 -7.15 -16.49
C ASN A 110 13.16 -8.63 -16.88
N LEU A 111 14.17 -9.36 -16.40
CA LEU A 111 14.29 -10.80 -16.60
C LEU A 111 13.07 -11.56 -16.09
N HIS A 112 12.57 -11.23 -14.89
CA HIS A 112 11.34 -11.82 -14.37
C HIS A 112 10.13 -11.53 -15.27
N SER A 113 9.97 -10.27 -15.69
CA SER A 113 8.90 -9.86 -16.60
C SER A 113 8.95 -10.63 -17.93
N ASP A 114 10.13 -10.79 -18.52
CA ASP A 114 10.32 -11.51 -19.78
C ASP A 114 9.95 -12.99 -19.63
N VAL A 115 10.43 -13.63 -18.57
CA VAL A 115 10.15 -15.04 -18.27
C VAL A 115 8.66 -15.26 -17.99
N PHE A 116 8.03 -14.36 -17.23
CA PHE A 116 6.59 -14.39 -16.99
C PHE A 116 5.81 -14.38 -18.32
N PHE A 117 6.15 -13.48 -19.24
CA PHE A 117 5.44 -13.38 -20.53
C PHE A 117 5.74 -14.54 -21.49
N ILE A 118 6.93 -15.13 -21.43
CA ILE A 118 7.22 -16.38 -22.16
C ILE A 118 6.29 -17.49 -21.69
N ILE A 119 6.15 -17.67 -20.37
CA ILE A 119 5.24 -18.69 -19.81
C ILE A 119 3.81 -18.36 -20.22
N TRP A 120 3.38 -17.12 -20.00
CA TRP A 120 2.05 -16.65 -20.34
C TRP A 120 1.64 -16.95 -21.79
N ASN A 121 2.53 -16.65 -22.74
CA ASN A 121 2.27 -16.83 -24.17
C ASN A 121 2.20 -18.32 -24.56
N ASN A 122 2.83 -19.21 -23.80
CA ASN A 122 2.77 -20.65 -24.01
C ASN A 122 1.54 -21.31 -23.38
N ILE A 123 0.83 -20.64 -22.47
CA ILE A 123 -0.42 -21.15 -21.91
C ILE A 123 -1.53 -20.99 -22.96
N LYS A 124 -2.18 -22.11 -23.31
CA LYS A 124 -3.21 -22.15 -24.36
C LYS A 124 -4.60 -21.79 -23.85
N TYR A 125 -4.92 -22.19 -22.62
CA TYR A 125 -6.25 -22.05 -22.05
C TYR A 125 -6.35 -20.81 -21.16
N GLU A 126 -7.46 -20.07 -21.23
CA GLU A 126 -7.64 -18.85 -20.43
C GLU A 126 -7.72 -19.13 -18.93
N ASP A 127 -8.34 -20.23 -18.51
CA ASP A 127 -8.41 -20.64 -17.11
C ASP A 127 -7.00 -20.88 -16.53
N GLU A 128 -6.10 -21.51 -17.30
CA GLU A 128 -4.71 -21.71 -16.90
C GLU A 128 -3.94 -20.38 -16.82
N LYS A 129 -4.21 -19.42 -17.72
CA LYS A 129 -3.61 -18.06 -17.64
C LYS A 129 -4.09 -17.35 -16.39
N PHE A 130 -5.35 -17.50 -16.06
CA PHE A 130 -5.95 -16.94 -14.87
C PHE A 130 -5.34 -17.53 -13.59
N GLU A 131 -5.19 -18.85 -13.51
CA GLU A 131 -4.50 -19.51 -12.39
C GLU A 131 -3.04 -19.06 -12.27
N PHE A 132 -2.33 -18.93 -13.39
CA PHE A 132 -0.95 -18.44 -13.39
C PHE A 132 -0.87 -16.99 -12.91
N LEU A 133 -1.77 -16.12 -13.39
CA LEU A 133 -1.88 -14.73 -12.93
C LEU A 133 -2.16 -14.63 -11.44
N LEU A 134 -3.06 -15.50 -10.93
CA LEU A 134 -3.39 -15.59 -9.52
C LEU A 134 -2.17 -15.95 -8.67
N LYS A 135 -1.44 -16.99 -9.07
CA LYS A 135 -0.21 -17.42 -8.39
C LYS A 135 0.81 -16.29 -8.33
N GLU A 136 1.05 -15.64 -9.46
CA GLU A 136 1.97 -14.50 -9.55
C GLU A 136 1.51 -13.35 -8.65
N THR A 137 0.21 -13.04 -8.66
CA THR A 137 -0.33 -11.97 -7.82
C THR A 137 -0.15 -12.26 -6.34
N PHE A 138 -0.38 -13.50 -5.88
CA PHE A 138 -0.12 -13.89 -4.50
C PHE A 138 1.35 -13.78 -4.13
N ILE A 139 2.26 -14.24 -5.00
CA ILE A 139 3.70 -14.11 -4.77
C ILE A 139 4.06 -12.64 -4.51
N ILE A 140 3.64 -11.75 -5.40
CA ILE A 140 3.98 -10.32 -5.32
C ILE A 140 3.34 -9.66 -4.11
N GLN A 141 2.09 -9.99 -3.78
CA GLN A 141 1.45 -9.50 -2.56
C GLN A 141 2.24 -9.89 -1.31
N ARG A 142 2.68 -11.14 -1.21
CA ARG A 142 3.42 -11.65 -0.05
C ARG A 142 4.82 -11.07 0.06
N LEU A 143 5.46 -10.78 -1.06
CA LEU A 143 6.69 -9.99 -1.09
C LEU A 143 6.43 -8.55 -0.62
N LEU A 144 5.35 -7.92 -1.09
CA LEU A 144 4.96 -6.56 -0.70
C LEU A 144 4.46 -6.43 0.75
N THR A 145 4.16 -7.54 1.45
CA THR A 145 3.89 -7.57 2.90
C THR A 145 5.03 -8.16 3.73
N CYS A 146 6.20 -8.36 3.11
CA CYS A 146 7.37 -8.88 3.81
C CYS A 146 7.84 -7.91 4.91
N SER A 147 8.40 -8.44 6.00
CA SER A 147 8.98 -7.64 7.08
C SER A 147 10.26 -6.89 6.69
N LEU A 148 10.87 -7.23 5.54
CA LEU A 148 12.09 -6.59 5.07
C LEU A 148 11.77 -5.30 4.31
N ASN A 149 12.17 -4.15 4.86
CA ASN A 149 11.88 -2.82 4.28
C ASN A 149 12.22 -2.71 2.78
N LYS A 150 13.35 -3.30 2.36
CA LYS A 150 13.82 -3.23 0.96
C LYS A 150 12.87 -3.89 -0.03
N ILE A 151 12.10 -4.88 0.42
CA ILE A 151 11.13 -5.61 -0.41
C ILE A 151 9.77 -4.92 -0.31
N ASN A 152 9.29 -4.66 0.91
CA ASN A 152 7.99 -4.03 1.13
C ASN A 152 7.89 -2.61 0.53
N LYS A 153 8.99 -1.84 0.52
CA LYS A 153 9.06 -0.51 -0.11
C LYS A 153 9.63 -0.56 -1.53
N SER A 154 9.66 -1.74 -2.15
CA SER A 154 10.21 -1.88 -3.49
C SER A 154 9.34 -1.19 -4.53
N SER A 155 9.91 -0.19 -5.18
CA SER A 155 9.23 0.55 -6.24
C SER A 155 8.91 -0.34 -7.44
N SER A 156 9.82 -1.26 -7.76
CA SER A 156 9.71 -2.19 -8.88
C SER A 156 8.60 -3.21 -8.64
N LEU A 157 8.50 -3.80 -7.44
CA LEU A 157 7.42 -4.72 -7.09
C LEU A 157 6.04 -4.06 -7.15
N TYR A 158 5.90 -2.82 -6.69
CA TYR A 158 4.62 -2.09 -6.84
C TYR A 158 4.26 -1.80 -8.29
N ILE A 159 5.25 -1.50 -9.15
CA ILE A 159 5.02 -1.33 -10.59
C ILE A 159 4.54 -2.65 -11.21
N TRP A 160 5.16 -3.78 -10.84
CA TRP A 160 4.72 -5.10 -11.32
C TRP A 160 3.32 -5.44 -10.83
N TYR A 161 3.01 -5.18 -9.57
CA TYR A 161 1.67 -5.35 -9.03
C TYR A 161 0.59 -4.57 -9.81
N ARG A 162 0.91 -3.34 -10.26
CA ARG A 162 0.04 -2.57 -11.16
C ARG A 162 -0.10 -3.21 -12.53
N LYS A 163 0.97 -3.78 -13.09
CA LYS A 163 0.91 -4.53 -14.36
C LYS A 163 0.02 -5.79 -14.24
N LEU A 164 0.14 -6.53 -13.14
CA LEU A 164 -0.73 -7.68 -12.85
C LEU A 164 -2.20 -7.27 -12.73
N PHE A 165 -2.49 -6.11 -12.13
CA PHE A 165 -3.84 -5.55 -12.09
C PHE A 165 -4.39 -5.25 -13.49
N ILE A 166 -3.56 -4.72 -14.40
CA ILE A 166 -3.95 -4.45 -15.79
C ILE A 166 -4.26 -5.77 -16.52
N LEU A 167 -3.38 -6.78 -16.40
CA LEU A 167 -3.60 -8.11 -16.97
C LEU A 167 -4.87 -8.76 -16.42
N TRP A 168 -5.11 -8.59 -15.12
CA TRP A 168 -6.32 -9.08 -14.47
C TRP A 168 -7.57 -8.43 -15.04
N GLN A 169 -7.59 -7.11 -15.22
CA GLN A 169 -8.73 -6.44 -15.86
C GLN A 169 -8.96 -6.93 -17.29
N HIS A 170 -7.89 -7.24 -18.02
CA HIS A 170 -8.01 -7.74 -19.39
C HIS A 170 -8.69 -9.12 -19.44
N ILE A 171 -8.23 -10.09 -18.64
CA ILE A 171 -8.84 -11.44 -18.57
C ILE A 171 -10.23 -11.38 -17.95
N HIS A 172 -10.42 -10.61 -16.88
CA HIS A 172 -11.70 -10.57 -16.14
C HIS A 172 -12.84 -9.98 -16.97
N ASN A 173 -12.55 -9.02 -17.86
CA ASN A 173 -13.54 -8.50 -18.80
C ASN A 173 -14.04 -9.57 -19.80
N GLN A 174 -13.32 -10.68 -19.96
CA GLN A 174 -13.71 -11.81 -20.82
C GLN A 174 -14.47 -12.90 -20.04
N HIS A 175 -14.16 -13.10 -18.75
CA HIS A 175 -14.77 -14.12 -17.89
C HIS A 175 -15.36 -13.52 -16.60
N TYR A 176 -16.68 -13.30 -16.61
CA TYR A 176 -17.38 -12.56 -15.57
C TYR A 176 -17.58 -13.37 -14.27
N ASN A 177 -16.68 -13.21 -13.29
CA ASN A 177 -16.96 -13.60 -11.90
C ASN A 177 -16.65 -12.46 -10.92
N LYS A 178 -17.70 -11.76 -10.45
CA LYS A 178 -17.61 -10.61 -9.53
C LYS A 178 -16.98 -10.93 -8.17
N ASN A 179 -16.99 -12.19 -7.74
CA ASN A 179 -16.50 -12.56 -6.42
C ASN A 179 -14.96 -12.59 -6.37
N ILE A 180 -14.29 -12.81 -7.50
CA ILE A 180 -12.83 -12.95 -7.52
C ILE A 180 -12.11 -11.59 -7.48
N GLU A 181 -12.71 -10.53 -8.02
CA GLU A 181 -12.16 -9.17 -7.95
C GLU A 181 -11.92 -8.71 -6.50
N LYS A 182 -12.85 -9.04 -5.59
CA LYS A 182 -12.73 -8.79 -4.14
C LYS A 182 -11.57 -9.53 -3.49
N LEU A 183 -11.19 -10.68 -4.04
CA LEU A 183 -10.22 -11.56 -3.42
C LEU A 183 -8.78 -11.15 -3.76
N ILE A 184 -8.56 -10.63 -4.97
CA ILE A 184 -7.22 -10.37 -5.47
C ILE A 184 -6.78 -8.94 -5.15
N PHE A 185 -7.47 -7.91 -5.64
CA PHE A 185 -7.00 -6.52 -5.55
C PHE A 185 -7.78 -5.72 -4.50
N ASN A 186 -7.88 -6.26 -3.29
CA ASN A 186 -8.52 -5.59 -2.16
C ASN A 186 -7.58 -4.63 -1.42
N SER A 187 -8.13 -3.90 -0.46
CA SER A 187 -7.45 -2.95 0.43
C SER A 187 -6.48 -3.63 1.41
N LYS A 188 -6.65 -4.93 1.71
CA LYS A 188 -5.93 -5.63 2.79
C LYS A 188 -4.43 -5.66 2.55
N ILE A 189 -3.99 -5.82 1.30
CA ILE A 189 -2.57 -5.77 0.93
C ILE A 189 -1.91 -4.46 1.36
N PHE A 190 -2.59 -3.33 1.14
CA PHE A 190 -2.07 -2.02 1.47
C PHE A 190 -2.09 -1.76 2.98
N ILE A 191 -3.14 -2.22 3.65
CA ILE A 191 -3.24 -2.19 5.12
C ILE A 191 -2.10 -3.01 5.74
N GLN A 192 -1.87 -4.23 5.27
CA GLN A 192 -0.80 -5.10 5.79
C GLN A 192 0.58 -4.49 5.52
N SER A 193 0.82 -3.99 4.31
CA SER A 193 2.07 -3.33 3.97
C SER A 193 2.32 -2.08 4.81
N GLY A 194 1.28 -1.26 5.04
CA GLY A 194 1.33 -0.08 5.92
C GLY A 194 1.59 -0.43 7.39
N LYS A 195 1.01 -1.54 7.89
CA LYS A 195 1.29 -2.06 9.24
C LYS A 195 2.75 -2.50 9.41
N GLN A 196 3.35 -3.11 8.39
CA GLN A 196 4.76 -3.52 8.46
C GLN A 196 5.70 -2.31 8.42
N HIS A 197 5.36 -1.30 7.61
CA HIS A 197 6.19 -0.11 7.49
C HIS A 197 5.38 1.17 7.47
N PHE A 198 5.54 1.90 8.57
CA PHE A 198 5.00 3.24 8.74
C PHE A 198 5.35 4.16 7.56
N ALA A 199 4.35 4.95 7.14
CA ALA A 199 4.46 5.93 6.06
C ALA A 199 5.04 5.36 4.76
N ASN A 200 4.61 4.16 4.36
CA ASN A 200 5.01 3.56 3.10
C ASN A 200 4.33 4.29 1.91
N TYR A 201 5.01 5.30 1.38
CA TYR A 201 4.51 6.09 0.26
C TYR A 201 4.21 5.24 -1.00
N TYR A 202 5.02 4.22 -1.31
CA TYR A 202 4.79 3.38 -2.49
C TYR A 202 3.51 2.54 -2.38
N CYS A 203 3.26 2.00 -1.18
CA CYS A 203 2.01 1.33 -0.81
C CYS A 203 0.81 2.23 -1.07
N TRP A 204 0.77 3.39 -0.40
CA TRP A 204 -0.38 4.29 -0.44
C TRP A 204 -0.55 4.97 -1.80
N ASN A 205 0.54 5.21 -2.53
CA ASN A 205 0.46 5.70 -3.91
C ASN A 205 -0.14 4.66 -4.86
N THR A 206 0.24 3.39 -4.70
CA THR A 206 -0.37 2.30 -5.47
C THR A 206 -1.83 2.09 -5.06
N ALA A 207 -2.17 2.31 -3.79
CA ALA A 207 -3.55 2.24 -3.33
C ALA A 207 -4.44 3.30 -3.99
N LYS A 208 -3.96 4.55 -4.12
CA LYS A 208 -4.63 5.61 -4.89
C LYS A 208 -4.78 5.23 -6.36
N TRP A 209 -3.72 4.66 -6.95
CA TRP A 209 -3.72 4.24 -8.34
C TRP A 209 -4.75 3.14 -8.62
N ILE A 210 -4.84 2.10 -7.76
CA ILE A 210 -5.85 1.05 -7.92
C ILE A 210 -7.24 1.64 -7.78
N PHE A 211 -7.48 2.47 -6.77
CA PHE A 211 -8.78 3.09 -6.53
C PHE A 211 -9.31 3.89 -7.74
N ASP A 212 -8.44 4.64 -8.42
CA ASP A 212 -8.83 5.37 -9.63
C ASP A 212 -9.19 4.45 -10.80
N ASN A 213 -8.58 3.28 -10.87
CA ASN A 213 -8.71 2.34 -11.98
C ASN A 213 -9.67 1.16 -11.68
N LEU A 214 -10.27 1.08 -10.49
CA LEU A 214 -11.36 0.14 -10.20
C LEU A 214 -12.62 0.51 -11.00
N ASN A 215 -13.30 -0.50 -11.54
CA ASN A 215 -14.53 -0.32 -12.33
C ASN A 215 -15.81 -0.49 -11.48
N SER A 216 -15.72 -1.09 -10.29
CA SER A 216 -16.87 -1.35 -9.43
C SER A 216 -17.02 -0.31 -8.31
N LEU A 217 -18.19 0.35 -8.24
CA LEU A 217 -18.50 1.30 -7.17
C LEU A 217 -18.52 0.63 -5.80
N THR A 218 -19.11 -0.56 -5.69
CA THR A 218 -19.16 -1.32 -4.43
C THR A 218 -17.76 -1.63 -3.91
N LEU A 219 -16.81 -1.91 -4.80
CA LEU A 219 -15.43 -2.15 -4.41
C LEU A 219 -14.73 -0.87 -4.02
N LYS A 220 -14.90 0.23 -4.77
CA LYS A 220 -14.38 1.54 -4.34
C LYS A 220 -14.88 1.91 -2.96
N GLN A 221 -16.16 1.66 -2.65
CA GLN A 221 -16.74 1.93 -1.34
C GLN A 221 -16.14 1.05 -0.23
N ALA A 222 -16.02 -0.26 -0.44
CA ALA A 222 -15.38 -1.16 0.53
C ALA A 222 -13.92 -0.75 0.77
N TYR A 223 -13.19 -0.52 -0.31
CA TYR A 223 -11.79 -0.10 -0.31
C TYR A 223 -11.59 1.23 0.43
N PHE A 224 -12.47 2.21 0.19
CA PHE A 224 -12.50 3.48 0.90
C PHE A 224 -12.74 3.30 2.40
N ASN A 225 -13.72 2.47 2.78
CA ASN A 225 -14.06 2.22 4.18
C ASN A 225 -12.91 1.55 4.95
N ASP A 226 -12.25 0.57 4.33
CA ASP A 226 -11.11 -0.13 4.95
C ASP A 226 -9.93 0.82 5.18
N ILE A 227 -9.63 1.68 4.21
CA ILE A 227 -8.56 2.69 4.33
C ILE A 227 -8.93 3.76 5.36
N LYS A 228 -10.19 4.20 5.41
CA LYS A 228 -10.68 5.11 6.44
C LYS A 228 -10.46 4.52 7.83
N LEU A 229 -10.87 3.27 8.03
CA LEU A 229 -10.69 2.56 9.31
C LEU A 229 -9.20 2.47 9.69
N TYR A 230 -8.33 2.12 8.73
CA TYR A 230 -6.89 2.10 8.96
C TYR A 230 -6.35 3.46 9.41
N CYS A 231 -6.76 4.56 8.75
CA CYS A 231 -6.31 5.91 9.10
C CYS A 231 -6.70 6.29 10.53
N LEU A 232 -7.94 5.97 10.93
CA LEU A 232 -8.44 6.21 12.29
C LEU A 232 -7.72 5.38 13.36
N GLN A 233 -7.11 4.26 12.99
CA GLN A 233 -6.27 3.44 13.87
C GLN A 233 -4.79 3.87 13.86
N ASN A 234 -4.34 4.56 12.81
CA ASN A 234 -2.94 4.92 12.57
C ASN A 234 -2.79 6.42 12.35
N ILE A 235 -3.05 7.20 13.41
CA ILE A 235 -3.13 8.66 13.41
C ILE A 235 -1.89 9.34 12.81
N SER A 236 -0.70 8.79 13.06
CA SER A 236 0.57 9.38 12.62
C SER A 236 0.91 9.08 11.15
N ASP A 237 0.26 8.11 10.49
CA ASP A 237 0.63 7.69 9.13
C ASP A 237 0.19 8.72 8.09
N SER A 238 1.07 9.69 7.81
CA SER A 238 0.79 10.77 6.87
C SER A 238 0.42 10.28 5.46
N SER A 239 0.97 9.13 5.04
CA SER A 239 0.74 8.61 3.69
C SER A 239 -0.64 7.98 3.56
N SER A 240 -1.15 7.30 4.60
CA SER A 240 -2.51 6.78 4.60
C SER A 240 -3.54 7.92 4.65
N TRP A 241 -3.30 8.94 5.46
CA TRP A 241 -4.18 10.12 5.54
C TRP A 241 -4.19 10.94 4.24
N ASP A 242 -3.05 11.08 3.55
CA ASP A 242 -3.02 11.64 2.20
C ASP A 242 -3.85 10.80 1.22
N CYS A 243 -3.72 9.47 1.27
CA CYS A 243 -4.52 8.54 0.46
C CYS A 243 -6.02 8.71 0.69
N LEU A 244 -6.47 8.76 1.95
CA LEU A 244 -7.87 9.00 2.29
C LEU A 244 -8.34 10.35 1.74
N SER A 245 -7.59 11.42 1.98
CA SER A 245 -7.93 12.77 1.51
C SER A 245 -8.02 12.85 -0.02
N TYR A 246 -7.14 12.12 -0.72
CA TYR A 246 -7.16 11.97 -2.17
C TYR A 246 -8.47 11.32 -2.62
N MET A 247 -8.83 10.16 -2.06
CA MET A 247 -10.05 9.42 -2.44
C MET A 247 -11.32 10.24 -2.25
N VAL A 248 -11.41 11.02 -1.16
CA VAL A 248 -12.56 11.90 -0.90
C VAL A 248 -12.63 13.01 -1.95
N CYS A 249 -11.51 13.67 -2.22
CA CYS A 249 -11.46 14.85 -3.09
C CYS A 249 -11.48 14.51 -4.60
N GLN A 250 -11.21 13.27 -4.95
CA GLN A 250 -10.97 12.86 -6.33
C GLN A 250 -12.18 13.09 -7.26
N HIS A 251 -13.41 12.95 -6.75
CA HIS A 251 -14.62 13.26 -7.51
C HIS A 251 -14.63 14.70 -8.03
N LYS A 252 -14.20 15.65 -7.19
CA LYS A 252 -14.20 17.09 -7.53
C LYS A 252 -12.94 17.52 -8.28
N LEU A 253 -11.78 17.00 -7.90
CA LEU A 253 -10.50 17.35 -8.51
C LEU A 253 -10.29 16.70 -9.88
N ARG A 254 -10.88 15.53 -10.13
CA ARG A 254 -10.77 14.79 -11.42
C ARG A 254 -9.32 14.60 -11.89
N ASN A 255 -8.39 14.31 -10.98
CA ASN A 255 -6.99 14.11 -11.34
C ASN A 255 -6.85 12.87 -12.23
N ASN A 256 -6.36 13.04 -13.45
CA ASN A 256 -6.24 11.93 -14.41
C ASN A 256 -4.87 11.22 -14.37
N HIS A 257 -3.95 11.65 -13.51
CA HIS A 257 -2.58 11.14 -13.47
C HIS A 257 -2.49 9.60 -13.37
N HIS A 258 -3.21 8.97 -12.43
CA HIS A 258 -3.19 7.51 -12.28
C HIS A 258 -3.86 6.78 -13.45
N ARG A 259 -4.81 7.41 -14.13
CA ARG A 259 -5.47 6.85 -15.31
C ARG A 259 -4.52 6.86 -16.51
N THR A 260 -3.84 7.98 -16.72
CA THR A 260 -2.78 8.11 -17.74
C THR A 260 -1.61 7.17 -17.46
N ASP A 261 -1.20 7.01 -16.21
CA ASP A 261 -0.16 6.05 -15.82
C ASP A 261 -0.58 4.60 -16.12
N PHE A 262 -1.85 4.25 -15.89
CA PHE A 262 -2.41 2.98 -16.32
C PHE A 262 -2.30 2.79 -17.82
N ASP A 263 -2.74 3.77 -18.63
CA ASP A 263 -2.67 3.66 -20.10
C ASP A 263 -1.22 3.50 -20.57
N ARG A 264 -0.29 4.24 -19.96
CA ARG A 264 1.14 4.12 -20.21
C ARG A 264 1.65 2.72 -19.89
N LEU A 265 1.33 2.17 -18.72
CA LEU A 265 1.75 0.83 -18.32
C LEU A 265 1.15 -0.25 -19.24
N ALA A 266 -0.12 -0.12 -19.60
CA ALA A 266 -0.82 -1.06 -20.47
C ALA A 266 -0.17 -1.17 -21.86
N LYS A 267 0.23 -0.03 -22.46
CA LYS A 267 0.93 0.01 -23.76
C LYS A 267 2.27 -0.73 -23.77
N HIS A 268 2.88 -0.91 -22.60
CA HIS A 268 4.15 -1.63 -22.46
C HIS A 268 3.96 -3.12 -22.11
N LEU A 269 2.73 -3.61 -22.04
CA LEU A 269 2.46 -5.03 -21.88
C LEU A 269 2.36 -5.67 -23.27
N PRO A 270 3.16 -6.71 -23.57
CA PRO A 270 3.30 -7.26 -24.92
C PRO A 270 2.06 -7.98 -25.46
N ILE A 271 0.94 -7.95 -24.73
CA ILE A 271 -0.25 -8.79 -24.95
C ILE A 271 -1.51 -7.95 -25.18
N LEU A 272 -1.44 -6.64 -24.91
CA LEU A 272 -2.61 -5.77 -24.92
C LEU A 272 -2.61 -4.90 -26.18
N GLU A 273 -3.15 -5.43 -27.28
CA GLU A 273 -3.22 -4.68 -28.54
C GLU A 273 -4.29 -3.58 -28.53
N GLN A 274 -5.34 -3.69 -27.71
CA GLN A 274 -6.32 -2.63 -27.47
C GLN A 274 -7.12 -2.95 -26.20
N LEU A 275 -6.85 -2.23 -25.10
CA LEU A 275 -7.80 -2.22 -23.99
C LEU A 275 -9.04 -1.46 -24.42
N SER A 276 -10.21 -2.07 -24.27
CA SER A 276 -11.49 -1.41 -24.52
C SER A 276 -11.65 -0.16 -23.66
N THR A 277 -12.49 0.78 -24.12
CA THR A 277 -12.83 1.99 -23.38
C THR A 277 -13.30 1.64 -21.97
N ARG A 278 -12.55 2.12 -20.97
CA ARG A 278 -12.76 1.78 -19.56
C ARG A 278 -13.96 2.55 -19.00
N ASN A 279 -14.95 1.83 -18.49
CA ASN A 279 -16.06 2.42 -17.71
C ASN A 279 -15.61 2.68 -16.26
N VAL A 280 -14.79 3.72 -16.07
CA VAL A 280 -14.34 4.10 -14.73
C VAL A 280 -15.47 4.80 -13.99
N VAL A 281 -15.98 4.15 -12.94
CA VAL A 281 -17.05 4.72 -12.12
C VAL A 281 -16.49 5.78 -11.17
N CYS A 282 -17.22 6.89 -11.03
CA CYS A 282 -16.87 7.94 -10.08
C CYS A 282 -17.41 7.60 -8.69
N PHE A 283 -16.52 7.54 -7.69
CA PHE A 283 -16.92 7.38 -6.29
C PHE A 283 -17.14 8.74 -5.66
N GLN A 284 -18.26 8.91 -4.94
CA GLN A 284 -18.54 10.10 -4.14
C GLN A 284 -18.98 9.66 -2.73
N PRO A 285 -18.20 9.95 -1.68
CA PRO A 285 -18.62 9.65 -0.31
C PRO A 285 -19.71 10.64 0.15
N ASN A 286 -20.46 10.27 1.21
CA ASN A 286 -21.33 11.21 1.92
C ASN A 286 -20.46 12.25 2.65
N LEU A 287 -20.23 13.40 2.00
CA LEU A 287 -19.29 14.42 2.44
C LEU A 287 -19.64 15.01 3.82
N ILE A 288 -20.93 15.27 4.07
CA ILE A 288 -21.37 15.88 5.33
C ILE A 288 -21.10 14.91 6.49
N SER A 289 -21.57 13.66 6.36
CA SER A 289 -21.39 12.62 7.38
C SER A 289 -19.91 12.34 7.65
N LEU A 290 -19.10 12.19 6.60
CA LEU A 290 -17.66 11.94 6.72
C LEU A 290 -16.94 13.12 7.39
N THR A 291 -17.26 14.35 7.01
CA THR A 291 -16.59 15.53 7.57
C THR A 291 -16.94 15.71 9.04
N GLN A 292 -18.21 15.49 9.41
CA GLN A 292 -18.66 15.49 10.81
C GLN A 292 -17.98 14.37 11.62
N GLU A 293 -17.85 13.17 11.05
CA GLU A 293 -17.12 12.05 11.66
C GLU A 293 -15.66 12.44 11.95
N LEU A 294 -14.95 13.04 10.99
CA LEU A 294 -13.56 13.48 11.17
C LEU A 294 -13.43 14.59 12.22
N ILE A 295 -14.32 15.59 12.20
CA ILE A 295 -14.33 16.67 13.21
C ILE A 295 -14.56 16.09 14.62
N SER A 296 -15.54 15.18 14.73
CA SER A 296 -15.90 14.49 15.96
C SER A 296 -14.72 13.66 16.47
N TYR A 297 -14.11 12.85 15.60
CA TYR A 297 -12.93 12.04 15.92
C TYR A 297 -11.77 12.91 16.42
N ILE A 298 -11.41 13.97 15.67
CA ILE A 298 -10.34 14.90 16.07
C ILE A 298 -10.60 15.51 17.45
N SER A 299 -11.85 15.93 17.69
CA SER A 299 -12.21 16.62 18.94
C SER A 299 -12.35 15.67 20.13
N LYS A 300 -12.96 14.50 19.95
CA LYS A 300 -13.23 13.54 21.04
C LYS A 300 -11.99 12.75 21.43
N CYS A 301 -11.14 12.41 20.46
CA CYS A 301 -9.89 11.68 20.73
C CYS A 301 -8.71 12.63 21.01
N GLU A 302 -8.96 13.94 21.11
CA GLU A 302 -7.95 14.97 21.37
C GLU A 302 -6.68 14.79 20.53
N ILE A 303 -6.85 14.63 19.22
CA ILE A 303 -5.78 14.26 18.30
C ILE A 303 -4.61 15.25 18.37
N LYS A 304 -3.39 14.73 18.47
CA LYS A 304 -2.14 15.49 18.73
C LYS A 304 -1.14 15.39 17.58
N MET A 305 -1.60 14.98 16.42
CA MET A 305 -0.78 14.78 15.22
C MET A 305 -1.45 15.48 14.05
N TRP A 306 -0.63 16.00 13.13
CA TRP A 306 -1.10 16.78 11.99
C TRP A 306 -1.91 16.02 10.91
N PRO A 307 -1.64 14.75 10.56
CA PRO A 307 -2.24 14.12 9.38
C PRO A 307 -3.78 14.15 9.31
N PRO A 308 -4.54 13.90 10.40
CA PRO A 308 -6.00 14.01 10.37
C PRO A 308 -6.49 15.43 10.09
N TYR A 309 -5.81 16.44 10.65
CA TYR A 309 -6.12 17.85 10.39
C TYR A 309 -5.84 18.23 8.93
N LEU A 310 -4.73 17.74 8.36
CA LEU A 310 -4.39 17.97 6.96
C LEU A 310 -5.43 17.36 6.02
N CYS A 311 -5.89 16.14 6.33
CA CYS A 311 -6.96 15.48 5.59
C CYS A 311 -8.25 16.31 5.63
N LEU A 312 -8.70 16.71 6.82
CA LEU A 312 -9.88 17.56 7.00
C LEU A 312 -9.73 18.91 6.27
N LEU A 313 -8.55 19.53 6.36
CA LEU A 313 -8.25 20.81 5.74
C LEU A 313 -8.39 20.73 4.22
N ARG A 314 -7.84 19.67 3.61
CA ARG A 314 -7.95 19.43 2.17
C ARG A 314 -9.40 19.27 1.74
N ILE A 315 -10.18 18.49 2.49
CA ILE A 315 -11.61 18.27 2.21
C ILE A 315 -12.37 19.60 2.25
N LEU A 316 -12.23 20.39 3.31
CA LEU A 316 -12.92 21.68 3.45
C LEU A 316 -12.48 22.71 2.40
N LYS A 317 -11.22 22.67 1.94
CA LYS A 317 -10.75 23.54 0.86
C LYS A 317 -11.34 23.15 -0.49
N VAL A 318 -11.36 21.86 -0.82
CA VAL A 318 -11.91 21.36 -2.09
C VAL A 318 -13.43 21.54 -2.13
N TYR A 319 -14.12 21.29 -1.03
CA TYR A 319 -15.59 21.39 -0.92
C TYR A 319 -16.03 22.63 -0.12
N ASN A 320 -15.41 23.77 -0.40
CA ASN A 320 -15.63 25.02 0.33
C ASN A 320 -17.07 25.54 0.28
N VAL A 321 -17.79 25.33 -0.83
CA VAL A 321 -19.19 25.75 -0.99
C VAL A 321 -20.12 24.75 -0.31
N GLU A 322 -19.95 23.47 -0.59
CA GLU A 322 -20.83 22.39 -0.11
C GLU A 322 -20.74 22.19 1.40
N LEU A 323 -19.59 22.53 2.01
CA LEU A 323 -19.35 22.39 3.45
C LEU A 323 -19.26 23.75 4.17
N ASN A 324 -19.74 24.84 3.56
CA ASN A 324 -19.55 26.19 4.13
C ASN A 324 -20.14 26.33 5.54
N ASN A 325 -21.37 25.84 5.78
CA ASN A 325 -22.00 25.94 7.10
C ASN A 325 -21.18 25.18 8.16
N LEU A 326 -20.81 23.93 7.85
CA LEU A 326 -20.00 23.10 8.75
C LEU A 326 -18.61 23.72 9.00
N ARG A 327 -18.03 24.37 7.98
CA ARG A 327 -16.76 25.11 8.09
C ARG A 327 -16.90 26.30 9.05
N LEU A 328 -17.95 27.10 8.94
CA LEU A 328 -18.18 28.26 9.81
C LEU A 328 -18.41 27.82 11.27
N GLU A 329 -19.25 26.80 11.49
CA GLU A 329 -19.47 26.21 12.82
C GLU A 329 -18.17 25.67 13.43
N LEU A 330 -17.35 25.00 12.64
CA LEU A 330 -16.05 24.48 13.07
C LEU A 330 -15.11 25.61 13.50
N ILE A 331 -15.02 26.67 12.68
CA ILE A 331 -14.18 27.84 12.95
C ILE A 331 -14.59 28.48 14.27
N ASP A 332 -15.88 28.73 14.49
CA ASP A 332 -16.37 29.34 15.73
C ASP A 332 -16.05 28.44 16.94
N LYS A 333 -16.42 27.16 16.88
CA LYS A 333 -16.22 26.20 17.97
C LYS A 333 -14.75 26.06 18.36
N TRP A 334 -13.86 25.86 17.40
CA TRP A 334 -12.44 25.65 17.69
C TRP A 334 -11.75 26.94 18.12
N THR A 335 -12.12 28.10 17.54
CA THR A 335 -11.62 29.41 17.98
C THR A 335 -12.01 29.68 19.43
N LYS A 336 -13.27 29.43 19.81
CA LYS A 336 -13.73 29.57 21.20
C LYS A 336 -12.94 28.66 22.14
N SER A 337 -12.70 27.40 21.76
CA SER A 337 -11.94 26.47 22.61
C SER A 337 -10.49 26.92 22.83
N ILE A 338 -9.83 27.43 21.79
CA ILE A 338 -8.47 27.95 21.88
C ILE A 338 -8.43 29.19 22.75
N LYS A 339 -9.32 30.17 22.52
CA LYS A 339 -9.38 31.41 23.32
C LYS A 339 -9.62 31.15 24.80
N THR A 340 -10.53 30.22 25.12
CA THR A 340 -10.79 29.82 26.52
C THR A 340 -9.53 29.26 27.18
N PHE A 341 -8.79 28.41 26.48
CA PHE A 341 -7.53 27.89 27.00
C PHE A 341 -6.48 29.00 27.16
N GLU A 342 -6.29 29.83 26.14
CA GLU A 342 -5.28 30.89 26.15
C GLU A 342 -5.54 31.95 27.21
N SER A 343 -6.81 32.22 27.53
CA SER A 343 -7.18 33.15 28.62
C SER A 343 -6.77 32.66 30.01
N LYS A 344 -6.63 31.34 30.19
CA LYS A 344 -6.30 30.72 31.48
C LYS A 344 -4.82 30.38 31.61
N ASN A 345 -4.20 29.97 30.50
CA ASN A 345 -2.87 29.34 30.51
C ASN A 345 -1.82 30.11 29.68
N GLY A 346 -2.19 31.25 29.07
CA GLY A 346 -1.33 32.01 28.18
C GLY A 346 -1.42 31.56 26.71
N GLN A 347 -0.84 32.35 25.82
CA GLN A 347 -0.97 32.14 24.37
C GLN A 347 -0.24 30.88 23.89
N ILE A 348 -0.86 30.13 22.99
CA ILE A 348 -0.21 29.01 22.31
C ILE A 348 0.77 29.56 21.28
N GLN A 349 2.06 29.30 21.47
CA GLN A 349 3.12 29.66 20.54
C GLN A 349 3.30 28.60 19.45
N LEU A 350 3.61 29.03 18.23
CA LEU A 350 3.88 28.16 17.08
C LEU A 350 5.28 28.43 16.53
N LEU A 351 6.16 27.45 16.54
CA LEU A 351 7.45 27.50 15.87
C LEU A 351 7.23 27.38 14.37
N HIS A 352 7.83 28.30 13.59
CA HIS A 352 7.68 28.39 12.13
C HIS A 352 6.20 28.40 11.66
N ASN A 353 5.30 28.98 12.46
CA ASN A 353 3.85 29.02 12.20
C ASN A 353 3.18 27.64 12.07
N PHE A 354 3.83 26.56 12.54
CA PHE A 354 3.38 25.20 12.30
C PHE A 354 3.49 24.27 13.50
N ILE A 355 4.62 24.28 14.22
CA ILE A 355 4.87 23.32 15.31
C ILE A 355 4.43 23.97 16.63
N PRO A 356 3.43 23.44 17.35
CA PRO A 356 3.07 23.97 18.67
C PRO A 356 4.23 23.84 19.66
N ILE A 357 4.61 24.94 20.30
CA ILE A 357 5.69 24.96 21.29
C ILE A 357 5.08 24.71 22.67
N VAL A 358 5.55 23.66 23.34
CA VAL A 358 5.25 23.39 24.75
C VAL A 358 6.28 24.14 25.58
N SER A 359 5.94 25.32 26.08
CA SER A 359 6.74 26.00 27.12
C SER A 359 6.09 25.70 28.47
N LEU A 360 6.71 24.83 29.27
CA LEU A 360 6.30 24.63 30.65
C LEU A 360 6.73 25.85 31.48
N PRO A 361 5.90 26.35 32.41
CA PRO A 361 6.35 27.34 33.38
C PRO A 361 7.51 26.75 34.18
N LYS A 362 8.57 27.54 34.42
CA LYS A 362 9.76 27.12 35.17
C LYS A 362 9.53 27.07 36.69
N ASP A 363 8.29 27.09 37.16
CA ASP A 363 8.02 27.18 38.60
C ASP A 363 8.15 25.80 39.26
N ASN A 364 9.13 25.71 40.16
CA ASN A 364 9.71 24.51 40.78
C ASN A 364 8.78 23.67 41.68
N ASN A 365 7.45 23.71 41.54
CA ASN A 365 6.54 23.01 42.46
C ASN A 365 5.26 22.42 41.83
N SER A 366 5.16 22.27 40.50
CA SER A 366 4.01 21.60 39.88
C SER A 366 4.17 20.08 39.84
N ASP A 367 3.13 19.37 40.31
CA ASP A 367 2.96 17.93 40.12
C ASP A 367 3.22 17.52 38.67
N LEU A 368 4.20 16.63 38.45
CA LEU A 368 4.59 16.08 37.13
C LEU A 368 3.40 15.58 36.29
N ASN A 369 2.31 15.15 36.92
CA ASN A 369 1.09 14.69 36.23
C ASN A 369 0.26 15.84 35.62
N ASN A 370 0.20 17.01 36.28
CA ASN A 370 -0.50 18.18 35.75
C ASN A 370 0.23 18.73 34.52
N ASP A 371 1.56 18.66 34.51
CA ASP A 371 2.40 19.12 33.40
C ASP A 371 2.24 18.25 32.14
N PHE A 372 2.05 16.94 32.31
CA PHE A 372 1.79 16.04 31.18
C PHE A 372 0.41 16.28 30.56
N ILE A 373 -0.66 16.34 31.36
CA ILE A 373 -2.02 16.59 30.85
C ILE A 373 -2.08 17.94 30.12
N MET A 374 -1.49 18.98 30.70
CA MET A 374 -1.40 20.31 30.08
C MET A 374 -0.65 20.28 28.74
N LYS A 375 0.48 19.56 28.66
CA LYS A 375 1.23 19.39 27.41
C LYS A 375 0.39 18.73 26.32
N GLU A 376 -0.32 17.67 26.67
CA GLU A 376 -1.15 16.91 25.75
C GLU A 376 -2.32 17.75 25.21
N THR A 377 -2.98 18.52 26.09
CA THR A 377 -4.02 19.49 25.69
C THR A 377 -3.45 20.61 24.81
N LEU A 378 -2.25 21.10 25.13
CA LEU A 378 -1.59 22.15 24.34
C LEU A 378 -1.30 21.68 22.92
N LEU A 379 -0.79 20.46 22.72
CA LEU A 379 -0.55 19.91 21.38
C LEU A 379 -1.84 19.83 20.55
N HIS A 380 -2.92 19.32 21.15
CA HIS A 380 -4.22 19.20 20.48
C HIS A 380 -4.78 20.58 20.06
N LEU A 381 -4.78 21.55 20.97
CA LEU A 381 -5.24 22.92 20.70
C LEU A 381 -4.29 23.67 19.75
N GLY A 382 -2.99 23.40 19.83
CA GLY A 382 -1.99 23.93 18.93
C GLY A 382 -2.22 23.50 17.48
N TYR A 383 -2.48 22.23 17.23
CA TYR A 383 -2.83 21.77 15.88
C TYR A 383 -4.19 22.30 15.39
N LYS A 384 -5.18 22.51 16.29
CA LYS A 384 -6.39 23.26 15.93
C LYS A 384 -6.06 24.69 15.50
N LYS A 385 -5.17 25.39 16.20
CA LYS A 385 -4.72 26.75 15.85
C LYS A 385 -4.02 26.77 14.49
N VAL A 386 -3.11 25.83 14.24
CA VAL A 386 -2.43 25.66 12.94
C VAL A 386 -3.45 25.40 11.82
N PHE A 387 -4.42 24.52 12.06
CA PHE A 387 -5.49 24.23 11.12
C PHE A 387 -6.31 25.47 10.79
N LEU A 388 -6.75 26.24 11.79
CA LEU A 388 -7.54 27.46 11.58
C LEU A 388 -6.76 28.50 10.79
N ASN A 389 -5.48 28.72 11.14
CA ASN A 389 -4.60 29.62 10.39
C ASN A 389 -4.55 29.24 8.90
N ASN A 390 -4.40 27.95 8.59
CA ASN A 390 -4.33 27.46 7.22
C ASN A 390 -5.68 27.43 6.48
N LEU A 391 -6.79 27.37 7.21
CA LEU A 391 -8.15 27.37 6.68
C LEU A 391 -8.66 28.79 6.39
N ILE A 392 -8.19 29.79 7.16
CA ILE A 392 -8.63 31.18 7.06
C ILE A 392 -7.69 32.00 6.16
N ASN A 393 -6.37 31.80 6.22
CA ASN A 393 -5.38 32.69 5.59
C ASN A 393 -5.14 32.44 4.08
N HIS A 394 -5.89 31.53 3.44
CA HIS A 394 -5.89 31.39 1.99
C HIS A 394 -7.19 31.98 1.43
N LYS A 395 -7.18 33.30 1.26
CA LYS A 395 -7.94 33.98 0.20
C LYS A 395 -7.14 33.93 -1.09
#